data_AF-A0A3E0ID37-F1
#
_entry.id   AF-A0A3E0ID37-F1
#
_cell.length_a   1.000
_cell.length_b   1.000
_cell.length_c   1.000
_cell.angle_alpha   90.00
_cell.angle_beta   90.00
_cell.angle_gamma   90.00
#
_symmetry.space_group_name_H-M   'P 1'
#
loop_
_entity.id
_entity.type
_entity.pdbx_description
1 polymer ?
#
loop_
_entity_poly.entity_id
_entity_poly.type
_entity_poly.pdbx_seq_one_letter_code
_entity_poly.pdbx_strand_id
1 'polypeptide(L)'
;MKEIKFKFEDLKVYQKSLDFVDVVYKVSNTFPKEENYRLTSQFIRAATSVALNIAECSGDTNPQFSRFLQIALGSVKECVVCVAIAKNQKYISIE
;
A
#
# COMPACT_ATOMS: atom_id res chain seq x y z
N MET A 1 2.28 -8.94 -29.49
CA MET A 1 2.83 -7.68 -28.97
C MET A 1 4.03 -8.01 -28.10
N LYS A 2 5.15 -7.30 -28.22
CA LYS A 2 6.22 -7.42 -27.22
C LYS A 2 5.68 -6.83 -25.91
N GLU A 3 5.77 -7.60 -24.84
CA GLU A 3 5.43 -7.15 -23.50
C GLU A 3 6.35 -5.98 -23.12
N ILE A 4 5.77 -4.81 -22.89
CA ILE A 4 6.54 -3.64 -22.41
C ILE A 4 6.66 -3.80 -20.91
N LYS A 5 7.89 -4.03 -20.45
CA LYS A 5 8.22 -4.22 -19.04
C LYS A 5 9.16 -3.11 -18.56
N PHE A 6 8.79 -2.44 -17.48
CA PHE A 6 9.61 -1.42 -16.83
C PHE A 6 10.56 -2.06 -15.82
N LYS A 7 11.73 -1.43 -15.60
CA LYS A 7 12.77 -1.97 -14.71
C LYS A 7 12.32 -2.10 -13.24
N PHE A 8 11.41 -1.24 -12.78
CA PHE A 8 10.95 -1.29 -11.39
C PHE A 8 10.14 -2.55 -11.07
N GLU A 9 9.55 -3.19 -12.09
CA GLU A 9 8.74 -4.39 -11.92
C GLU A 9 9.58 -5.59 -11.39
N ASP A 10 10.91 -5.55 -11.58
CA ASP A 10 11.85 -6.54 -11.05
C ASP A 10 12.27 -6.26 -9.59
N LEU A 11 11.91 -5.11 -9.03
CA LEU A 11 12.23 -4.79 -7.64
C LEU A 11 11.41 -5.67 -6.70
N LYS A 12 12.09 -6.45 -5.86
CA LYS A 12 11.43 -7.28 -4.83
C LYS A 12 10.52 -6.47 -3.91
N VAL A 13 10.89 -5.23 -3.60
CA VAL A 13 10.08 -4.34 -2.75
C VAL A 13 8.80 -3.88 -3.44
N TYR A 14 8.82 -3.73 -4.78
CA TYR A 14 7.63 -3.45 -5.57
C TYR A 14 6.69 -4.67 -5.61
N GLN A 15 7.22 -5.86 -5.88
CA GLN A 15 6.42 -7.09 -5.88
C GLN A 15 5.76 -7.32 -4.50
N LYS A 16 6.52 -7.14 -3.42
CA LYS A 16 6.00 -7.24 -2.04
C LYS A 16 4.96 -6.17 -1.72
N SER A 17 5.04 -4.97 -2.30
CA SER A 17 4.03 -3.95 -2.06
C SER A 17 2.73 -4.28 -2.79
N LEU A 18 2.78 -4.92 -3.97
CA LEU A 18 1.58 -5.48 -4.63
C LEU A 18 0.96 -6.62 -3.81
N ASP A 19 1.78 -7.56 -3.32
CA ASP A 19 1.29 -8.64 -2.44
C ASP A 19 0.60 -8.05 -1.19
N PHE A 20 1.18 -6.98 -0.63
CA PHE A 20 0.60 -6.27 0.50
C PHE A 20 -0.73 -5.59 0.15
N VAL A 21 -0.83 -4.95 -1.02
CA VAL A 21 -2.09 -4.36 -1.52
C VAL A 21 -3.18 -5.43 -1.58
N ASP A 22 -2.89 -6.61 -2.14
CA ASP A 22 -3.87 -7.71 -2.23
C ASP A 22 -4.36 -8.17 -0.85
N VAL A 23 -3.45 -8.26 0.12
CA VAL A 23 -3.81 -8.55 1.52
C VAL A 23 -4.72 -7.47 2.09
N VAL A 24 -4.42 -6.19 1.85
CA VAL A 24 -5.24 -5.06 2.32
C VAL A 24 -6.63 -5.09 1.71
N TYR A 25 -6.76 -5.34 0.40
CA TYR A 25 -8.07 -5.53 -0.24
C TYR A 25 -8.85 -6.68 0.39
N LYS A 26 -8.21 -7.85 0.56
CA LYS A 26 -8.84 -9.02 1.16
C LYS A 26 -9.33 -8.77 2.58
N VAL A 27 -8.52 -8.13 3.42
CA VAL A 27 -8.88 -7.78 4.80
C VAL A 27 -9.99 -6.73 4.81
N SER A 28 -9.91 -5.70 3.97
CA SER A 28 -10.88 -4.61 3.98
C SER A 28 -12.28 -5.05 3.52
N ASN A 29 -12.39 -6.16 2.77
CA ASN A 29 -13.66 -6.79 2.40
C ASN A 29 -14.43 -7.36 3.61
N THR A 30 -13.80 -7.54 4.77
CA THR A 30 -14.48 -7.99 5.99
C THR A 30 -15.07 -6.83 6.80
N PHE A 31 -14.82 -5.58 6.41
CA PHE A 31 -15.30 -4.42 7.16
C PHE A 31 -16.79 -4.17 6.86
N PRO A 32 -17.54 -3.52 7.76
CA PRO A 32 -18.93 -3.13 7.50
C PRO A 32 -19.05 -2.21 6.28
N LYS A 33 -20.19 -2.27 5.56
CA LYS A 33 -20.39 -1.50 4.32
C LYS A 33 -20.32 0.01 4.53
N GLU A 34 -20.63 0.48 5.74
CA GLU A 34 -20.55 1.88 6.17
C GLU A 34 -19.11 2.42 6.14
N GLU A 35 -18.10 1.54 6.16
CA GLU A 35 -16.69 1.90 6.12
C GLU A 35 -16.11 2.03 4.71
N ASN A 36 -16.88 1.69 3.66
CA ASN A 36 -16.42 1.70 2.27
C ASN A 36 -15.77 3.03 1.86
N TYR A 37 -16.36 4.16 2.27
CA TYR A 37 -15.85 5.51 1.99
C TYR A 37 -15.07 6.13 3.16
N ARG A 38 -14.80 5.34 4.22
CA ARG A 38 -14.11 5.74 5.44
C ARG A 38 -12.82 4.93 5.60
N LEU A 39 -12.78 3.95 6.51
CA LEU A 39 -11.57 3.19 6.80
C LEU A 39 -11.13 2.32 5.61
N THR A 40 -12.06 1.70 4.90
CA THR A 40 -11.76 0.81 3.75
C THR A 40 -11.05 1.58 2.64
N SER A 41 -11.61 2.72 2.21
CA SER A 41 -10.99 3.54 1.15
C SER A 41 -9.64 4.12 1.59
N GLN A 42 -9.52 4.56 2.85
CA GLN A 42 -8.26 5.09 3.37
C GLN A 42 -7.16 4.02 3.40
N PHE A 43 -7.50 2.81 3.86
CA PHE A 43 -6.55 1.72 4.00
C PHE A 43 -6.04 1.25 2.62
N ILE A 44 -6.97 1.03 1.68
CA ILE A 44 -6.63 0.66 0.30
C ILE A 44 -5.75 1.74 -0.35
N ARG A 45 -6.11 3.02 -0.22
CA ARG A 45 -5.33 4.13 -0.81
C ARG A 45 -3.92 4.21 -0.23
N ALA A 46 -3.78 4.06 1.09
CA ALA A 46 -2.48 4.05 1.74
C ALA A 46 -1.62 2.88 1.23
N ALA A 47 -2.17 1.67 1.14
CA ALA A 47 -1.44 0.50 0.64
C ALA A 47 -1.01 0.68 -0.82
N THR A 48 -1.91 1.13 -1.69
CA THR A 48 -1.61 1.39 -3.11
C THR A 48 -0.55 2.49 -3.27
N SER A 49 -0.58 3.51 -2.42
CA SER A 49 0.43 4.58 -2.41
C SER A 49 1.85 4.05 -2.17
N VAL A 50 2.02 2.97 -1.38
CA VAL A 50 3.33 2.32 -1.20
C VAL A 50 3.89 1.83 -2.54
N ALA A 51 3.09 1.10 -3.32
CA ALA A 51 3.50 0.57 -4.62
C ALA A 51 3.74 1.69 -5.64
N LEU A 52 2.86 2.70 -5.68
CA LEU A 52 2.97 3.83 -6.59
C LEU A 52 4.26 4.62 -6.37
N ASN A 53 4.60 4.95 -5.12
CA ASN A 53 5.81 5.71 -4.82
C ASN A 53 7.10 4.91 -5.08
N ILE A 54 7.08 3.58 -4.94
CA ILE A 54 8.22 2.71 -5.32
C ILE A 54 8.40 2.70 -6.84
N ALA A 55 7.30 2.68 -7.61
CA ALA A 55 7.37 2.72 -9.06
C ALA A 55 7.84 4.10 -9.56
N GLU A 56 7.29 5.18 -9.00
CA GLU A 56 7.59 6.56 -9.40
C GLU A 56 9.05 6.94 -9.16
N CYS A 57 9.65 6.43 -8.10
CA CYS A 57 11.05 6.71 -7.80
C CYS A 57 12.03 6.03 -8.78
N SER A 58 11.60 4.99 -9.50
CA SER A 58 12.49 4.22 -10.35
C SER A 58 12.99 5.00 -11.56
N GLY A 59 14.31 5.15 -11.65
CA GLY A 59 14.96 5.89 -12.74
C GLY A 59 15.12 7.38 -12.46
N ASP A 60 14.78 7.84 -11.26
CA ASP A 60 15.01 9.20 -10.80
C ASP A 60 16.43 9.36 -10.17
N THR A 61 16.78 10.59 -9.83
CA THR A 61 18.01 10.98 -9.14
C THR A 61 18.06 10.46 -7.70
N ASN A 62 19.26 10.24 -7.15
CA ASN A 62 19.43 9.73 -5.77
C ASN A 62 18.64 10.50 -4.69
N PRO A 63 18.58 11.86 -4.69
CA PRO A 63 17.80 12.61 -3.70
C PRO A 63 16.30 12.39 -3.86
N GLN A 64 15.80 12.42 -5.09
CA GLN A 64 14.37 12.26 -5.37
C GLN A 64 13.92 10.81 -5.14
N PHE A 65 14.77 9.84 -5.50
CA PHE A 65 14.60 8.43 -5.16
C PHE A 65 14.41 8.23 -3.66
N SER A 66 15.32 8.80 -2.86
CA SER A 66 15.24 8.73 -1.39
C SER A 66 13.96 9.37 -0.84
N ARG A 67 13.55 10.51 -1.40
CA ARG A 67 12.31 11.20 -1.01
C ARG A 67 11.08 10.32 -1.26
N PHE A 68 10.94 9.72 -2.43
CA PHE A 68 9.79 8.85 -2.72
C PHE A 68 9.75 7.61 -1.83
N LEU A 69 10.90 7.03 -1.48
CA LEU A 69 10.96 5.95 -0.49
C LEU A 69 10.49 6.40 0.91
N GLN A 70 10.78 7.64 1.32
CA GLN A 70 10.24 8.20 2.57
C GLN A 70 8.72 8.38 2.50
N ILE A 71 8.17 8.76 1.35
CA ILE A 71 6.72 8.85 1.15
C ILE A 71 6.08 7.46 1.24
N ALA A 72 6.66 6.46 0.55
CA ALA A 72 6.20 5.07 0.65
C ALA A 72 6.22 4.57 2.10
N LEU A 73 7.28 4.88 2.86
CA LEU A 73 7.37 4.55 4.29
C LEU A 73 6.29 5.29 5.12
N GLY A 74 5.97 6.54 4.77
CA GLY A 74 4.84 7.27 5.35
C GLY A 74 3.52 6.54 5.15
N SER A 75 3.23 6.10 3.92
CA SER A 75 2.02 5.33 3.61
C SER A 75 1.97 3.97 4.31
N VAL A 76 3.10 3.31 4.56
CA VAL A 76 3.16 2.12 5.43
C VAL A 76 2.70 2.45 6.86
N LYS A 77 3.13 3.58 7.42
CA LYS A 77 2.69 4.00 8.77
C LYS A 77 1.19 4.29 8.81
N GLU A 78 0.63 4.88 7.76
CA GLU A 78 -0.82 5.08 7.63
C GLU A 78 -1.57 3.74 7.62
N CYS A 79 -1.05 2.73 6.94
CA CYS A 79 -1.60 1.37 6.95
C CYS A 79 -1.62 0.78 8.37
N VAL A 80 -0.54 0.96 9.14
CA VAL A 80 -0.47 0.52 10.56
C VAL A 80 -1.57 1.18 11.39
N VAL A 81 -1.82 2.47 11.19
CA VAL A 81 -2.91 3.19 11.86
C VAL A 81 -4.27 2.63 11.44
N CYS A 82 -4.49 2.35 10.15
CA CYS A 82 -5.74 1.76 9.66
C CYS A 82 -6.02 0.39 10.31
N VAL A 83 -5.00 -0.46 10.43
CA VAL A 83 -5.10 -1.76 11.13
C VAL A 83 -5.44 -1.58 12.60
N ALA A 84 -4.81 -0.62 13.29
CA ALA A 84 -5.12 -0.34 14.70
C ALA A 84 -6.57 0.12 14.88
N ILE A 85 -7.09 0.97 13.99
CA ILE A 85 -8.50 1.40 14.00
C ILE A 85 -9.42 0.21 13.74
N ALA A 86 -9.14 -0.61 12.71
CA ALA A 86 -9.95 -1.78 12.38
C ALA A 86 -10.03 -2.77 13.55
N LYS A 87 -8.92 -2.99 14.27
CA LYS A 87 -8.86 -3.80 15.48
C LYS A 87 -9.72 -3.21 16.61
N ASN A 88 -9.60 -1.91 16.86
CA ASN A 88 -10.37 -1.23 17.92
C ASN A 88 -11.88 -1.26 17.66
N GLN A 89 -12.28 -1.18 16.39
CA GLN A 89 -13.67 -1.33 15.95
C GLN A 89 -14.11 -2.81 15.85
N LYS A 90 -13.21 -3.76 16.16
CA LYS A 90 -13.44 -5.21 16.14
C LYS A 90 -13.80 -5.76 14.73
N TYR A 91 -13.33 -5.10 13.68
CA TYR A 91 -13.51 -5.56 12.29
C TYR A 91 -12.56 -6.71 11.92
N ILE A 92 -11.44 -6.79 12.63
CA ILE A 92 -10.41 -7.83 12.48
C ILE A 92 -9.96 -8.33 13.84
N SER A 93 -9.53 -9.59 13.89
CA SER A 93 -8.77 -10.15 15.00
C SER A 93 -7.31 -10.34 14.55
N ILE A 94 -6.38 -10.14 15.48
CA ILE A 94 -4.98 -10.48 15.27
C ILE A 94 -4.78 -11.75 16.10
N GLU A 95 -4.55 -12.87 15.42
CA GLU A 95 -4.04 -14.09 16.05
C GLU A 95 -2.59 -13.90 16.49
#